data_AF-A0A926H756-F1
#
_entry.id   AF-A0A926H756-F1
#
_cell.length_a   1.000
_cell.length_b   1.000
_cell.length_c   1.000
_cell.angle_alpha   90.00
_cell.angle_beta   90.00
_cell.angle_gamma   90.00
#
_symmetry.space_group_name_H-M   'P 1'
#
loop_
_entity.id
_entity.type
_entity.pdbx_description
1 polymer ?
#
loop_
_entity_poly.entity_id
_entity_poly.type
_entity_poly.pdbx_seq_one_letter_code
_entity_poly.pdbx_strand_id
1 'polypeptide(L)'
;ERLLKRYFGKTKLSELLKPCLITSYDIRRRRTHFFNQRDAIVKGDSHDFLVRDICRATSAAPTYFETALIHSLDDVTYPLVDGGMFANNPSLCAYSEVREMLPELTAKDMLIISLGTGSENEPYSYNIARNWGSIGWVRPAIDIMMSGAAEVTDYHLTKMYSAVEKPEQYVRIQPTDLGDASMEMDDARPKNLRALLQVGKITATSCDDQLNAIVAMLIKNKQDTLSTHTGELEPA
;
A
#
# COMPACT_ATOMS: atom_id res chain seq x y z
N GLU A 1 -14.33 -10.89 -7.05
CA GLU A 1 -13.69 -11.90 -7.94
C GLU A 1 -14.07 -11.80 -9.42
N ARG A 2 -15.35 -11.87 -9.81
CA ARG A 2 -15.76 -11.74 -11.24
C ARG A 2 -15.18 -10.51 -11.94
N LEU A 3 -15.19 -9.36 -11.27
CA LEU A 3 -14.59 -8.11 -11.79
C LEU A 3 -13.07 -8.24 -11.93
N LEU A 4 -12.37 -8.78 -10.92
CA LEU A 4 -10.93 -9.01 -10.98
C LEU A 4 -10.55 -9.91 -12.16
N LYS A 5 -11.31 -10.99 -12.40
CA LYS A 5 -11.13 -11.85 -13.58
C LYS A 5 -11.37 -11.11 -14.89
N ARG A 6 -12.35 -10.21 -14.97
CA ARG A 6 -12.63 -9.39 -16.15
C ARG A 6 -11.48 -8.42 -16.47
N TYR A 7 -10.94 -7.74 -15.45
CA TYR A 7 -9.91 -6.72 -15.64
C TYR A 7 -8.50 -7.32 -15.79
N PHE A 8 -8.15 -8.33 -14.99
CA PHE A 8 -6.79 -8.86 -14.94
C PHE A 8 -6.63 -10.23 -15.63
N GLY A 9 -7.72 -10.89 -16.03
CA GLY A 9 -7.66 -12.09 -16.86
C GLY A 9 -6.73 -13.17 -16.31
N LYS A 10 -5.66 -13.45 -17.06
CA LYS A 10 -4.57 -14.40 -16.72
C LYS A 10 -3.23 -13.70 -16.50
N THR A 11 -3.21 -12.37 -16.35
CA THR A 11 -1.98 -11.62 -16.13
C THR A 11 -1.30 -12.10 -14.85
N LYS A 12 -0.01 -12.40 -14.98
CA LYS A 12 0.85 -12.88 -13.90
C LYS A 12 1.53 -11.70 -13.19
N LEU A 13 1.97 -11.92 -11.96
CA LEU A 13 2.73 -10.93 -11.20
C LEU A 13 4.05 -10.60 -11.92
N SER A 14 4.73 -11.62 -12.44
CA SER A 14 5.95 -11.45 -13.24
C SER A 14 5.77 -10.56 -14.48
N GLU A 15 4.55 -10.44 -15.02
CA GLU A 15 4.23 -9.68 -16.24
C GLU A 15 3.93 -8.19 -16.00
N LEU A 16 3.94 -7.70 -14.74
CA LEU A 16 3.67 -6.29 -14.45
C LEU A 16 4.76 -5.36 -15.02
N LEU A 17 4.37 -4.15 -15.40
CA LEU A 17 5.26 -3.19 -16.07
C LEU A 17 6.36 -2.60 -15.17
N LYS A 18 6.16 -2.63 -13.86
CA LYS A 18 7.03 -2.04 -12.84
C LYS A 18 7.11 -2.96 -11.63
N PRO A 19 8.27 -2.99 -10.93
CA PRO A 19 8.41 -3.68 -9.65
C PRO A 19 7.23 -3.36 -8.74
N CYS A 20 6.63 -4.41 -8.19
CA CYS A 20 5.44 -4.31 -7.37
C CYS A 20 5.59 -5.20 -6.13
N LEU A 21 5.16 -4.67 -4.99
CA LEU A 21 5.05 -5.36 -3.73
C LEU A 21 3.62 -5.19 -3.22
N ILE A 22 2.91 -6.29 -3.02
CA ILE A 22 1.53 -6.31 -2.51
C ILE A 22 1.49 -7.14 -1.23
N THR A 23 0.79 -6.65 -0.22
CA THR A 23 0.78 -7.24 1.13
C THR A 23 -0.43 -8.14 1.36
N SER A 24 -0.23 -9.21 2.12
CA SER A 24 -1.27 -10.09 2.63
C SER A 24 -0.76 -10.83 3.87
N TYR A 25 -1.61 -11.52 4.61
CA TYR A 25 -1.22 -12.31 5.77
C TYR A 25 -1.62 -13.77 5.62
N ASP A 26 -0.64 -14.68 5.71
CA ASP A 26 -0.88 -16.13 5.63
C ASP A 26 -1.27 -16.67 7.00
N ILE A 27 -2.54 -17.03 7.15
CA ILE A 27 -3.09 -17.48 8.43
C ILE A 27 -2.62 -18.87 8.81
N ARG A 28 -2.26 -19.72 7.84
CA ARG A 28 -1.78 -21.08 8.10
C ARG A 28 -0.32 -21.06 8.54
N ARG A 29 0.50 -20.23 7.89
CA ARG A 29 1.92 -20.07 8.24
C ARG A 29 2.16 -19.01 9.33
N ARG A 30 1.12 -18.28 9.73
CA ARG A 30 1.13 -17.21 10.74
C ARG A 30 2.24 -16.18 10.49
N ARG A 31 2.36 -15.73 9.25
CA ARG A 31 3.37 -14.76 8.83
C ARG A 31 2.83 -13.80 7.77
N THR A 32 3.46 -12.65 7.66
CA THR A 32 3.26 -11.74 6.55
C THR A 32 3.62 -12.42 5.23
N HIS A 33 2.89 -12.10 4.18
CA HIS A 33 3.12 -12.56 2.83
C HIS A 33 3.23 -11.36 1.91
N PHE A 34 4.37 -11.25 1.23
CA PHE A 34 4.61 -10.22 0.23
C PHE A 34 4.59 -10.87 -1.14
N PHE A 35 3.65 -10.44 -1.98
CA PHE A 35 3.69 -10.71 -3.40
C PHE A 35 4.65 -9.74 -4.04
N ASN A 36 5.88 -10.20 -4.26
CA ASN A 36 6.95 -9.42 -4.84
C ASN A 36 7.20 -9.88 -6.29
N GLN A 37 7.12 -8.94 -7.24
CA GLN A 37 7.39 -9.25 -8.65
C GLN A 37 8.80 -9.80 -8.88
N ARG A 38 9.80 -9.29 -8.16
CA ARG A 38 11.18 -9.78 -8.29
C ARG A 38 11.26 -11.26 -7.91
N ASP A 39 10.62 -11.65 -6.82
CA ASP A 39 10.54 -13.04 -6.40
C ASP A 39 9.84 -13.91 -7.44
N ALA A 40 8.74 -13.44 -8.04
CA ALA A 40 8.09 -14.14 -9.13
C ALA A 40 9.01 -14.37 -10.34
N ILE A 41 9.86 -13.39 -10.68
CA ILE A 41 10.81 -13.49 -11.79
C ILE A 41 12.00 -14.41 -11.45
N VAL A 42 12.56 -14.27 -10.25
CA VAL A 42 13.82 -14.94 -9.86
C VAL A 42 13.60 -16.36 -9.32
N LYS A 43 12.51 -16.57 -8.55
CA LYS A 43 12.17 -17.85 -7.90
C LYS A 43 11.16 -18.68 -8.72
N GLY A 44 10.59 -18.10 -9.78
CA GLY A 44 9.72 -18.78 -10.73
C GLY A 44 8.30 -19.04 -10.22
N ASP A 45 7.64 -20.02 -10.82
CA ASP A 45 6.19 -20.30 -10.69
C ASP A 45 5.72 -20.56 -9.24
N SER A 46 6.61 -20.96 -8.34
CA SER A 46 6.33 -21.11 -6.90
C SER A 46 6.07 -19.80 -6.16
N HIS A 47 6.52 -18.67 -6.72
CA HIS A 47 6.36 -17.31 -6.19
C HIS A 47 5.63 -16.39 -7.17
N ASP A 48 5.23 -16.89 -8.34
CA ASP A 48 4.37 -16.18 -9.28
C ASP A 48 2.91 -16.55 -9.06
N PHE A 49 2.03 -15.58 -9.31
CA PHE A 49 0.59 -15.69 -9.04
C PHE A 49 -0.17 -14.89 -10.09
N LEU A 50 -1.44 -15.23 -10.28
CA LEU A 50 -2.34 -14.38 -11.08
C LEU A 50 -2.65 -13.10 -10.31
N VAL A 51 -2.54 -11.95 -10.97
CA VAL A 51 -2.81 -10.63 -10.37
C VAL A 51 -4.22 -10.57 -9.76
N ARG A 52 -5.21 -11.19 -10.40
CA ARG A 52 -6.58 -11.24 -9.87
C ARG A 52 -6.68 -11.96 -8.51
N ASP A 53 -5.85 -12.97 -8.28
CA ASP A 53 -5.86 -13.78 -7.06
C ASP A 53 -5.12 -13.01 -5.95
N ILE A 54 -4.02 -12.32 -6.30
CA ILE A 54 -3.35 -11.37 -5.41
C ILE A 54 -4.31 -10.27 -4.96
N CYS A 55 -5.03 -9.62 -5.90
CA CYS A 55 -6.01 -8.58 -5.58
C CYS A 55 -7.11 -9.10 -4.65
N ARG A 56 -7.54 -10.36 -4.81
CA ARG A 56 -8.53 -10.98 -3.93
C ARG A 56 -7.98 -11.26 -2.53
N ALA A 57 -6.71 -11.65 -2.42
CA ALA A 57 -6.04 -11.93 -1.16
C ALA A 57 -5.76 -10.65 -0.36
N THR A 58 -5.20 -9.63 -1.00
CA THR A 58 -4.85 -8.36 -0.34
C THR A 58 -6.08 -7.60 0.15
N SER A 59 -7.26 -7.81 -0.45
CA SER A 59 -8.54 -7.18 -0.05
C SER A 59 -9.44 -8.08 0.80
N ALA A 60 -8.96 -9.23 1.27
CA ALA A 60 -9.73 -10.18 2.06
C ALA A 60 -9.86 -9.75 3.53
N ALA A 61 -10.45 -8.58 3.77
CA ALA A 61 -10.57 -7.98 5.10
C ALA A 61 -11.44 -8.85 6.02
N PRO A 62 -10.95 -9.25 7.21
CA PRO A 62 -11.76 -9.96 8.18
C PRO A 62 -13.05 -9.21 8.47
N THR A 63 -14.15 -9.94 8.68
CA THR A 63 -15.53 -9.42 8.86
C THR A 63 -16.21 -8.84 7.62
N TYR A 64 -15.48 -8.53 6.54
CA TYR A 64 -16.03 -8.07 5.27
C TYR A 64 -16.05 -9.16 4.20
N PHE A 65 -14.96 -9.92 4.11
CA PHE A 65 -14.79 -10.98 3.13
C PHE A 65 -14.29 -12.28 3.77
N GLU A 66 -14.65 -13.40 3.13
CA GLU A 66 -14.06 -14.70 3.45
C GLU A 66 -12.55 -14.68 3.18
N THR A 67 -11.80 -15.48 3.96
CA THR A 67 -10.39 -15.76 3.71
C THR A 67 -10.19 -16.21 2.26
N ALA A 68 -9.23 -15.59 1.56
CA ALA A 68 -8.92 -15.96 0.19
C ALA A 68 -8.04 -17.21 0.18
N LEU A 69 -8.49 -18.29 -0.47
CA LEU A 69 -7.67 -19.46 -0.72
C LEU A 69 -7.13 -19.38 -2.15
N ILE A 70 -5.87 -18.99 -2.30
CA ILE A 70 -5.23 -18.82 -3.62
C ILE A 70 -4.10 -19.81 -3.82
N HIS A 71 -3.59 -19.91 -5.05
CA HIS A 71 -2.52 -20.82 -5.43
C HIS A 71 -1.44 -20.06 -6.20
N SER A 72 -0.17 -20.41 -5.97
CA SER A 72 0.91 -20.02 -6.89
C SER A 72 0.73 -20.73 -8.23
N LEU A 73 1.51 -20.36 -9.25
CA LEU A 73 1.49 -21.06 -10.53
C LEU A 73 1.97 -22.52 -10.42
N ASP A 74 2.79 -22.84 -9.41
CA ASP A 74 3.15 -24.22 -9.00
C ASP A 74 2.11 -24.89 -8.06
N ASP A 75 0.89 -24.39 -7.99
CA ASP A 75 -0.22 -24.96 -7.21
C ASP A 75 0.00 -25.03 -5.68
N VAL A 76 0.94 -24.25 -5.14
CA VAL A 76 1.11 -24.12 -3.70
C VAL A 76 -0.04 -23.29 -3.15
N THR A 77 -0.85 -23.87 -2.27
CA THR A 77 -1.99 -23.19 -1.66
C THR A 77 -1.57 -22.16 -0.62
N TYR A 78 -2.29 -21.03 -0.52
CA TYR A 78 -2.13 -19.99 0.49
C TYR A 78 -3.51 -19.53 1.00
N PRO A 79 -3.87 -19.78 2.27
CA PRO A 79 -5.02 -19.17 2.91
C PRO A 79 -4.62 -17.79 3.43
N LEU A 80 -5.16 -16.74 2.81
CA LEU A 80 -4.71 -15.37 2.93
C LEU A 80 -5.83 -14.44 3.38
N VAL A 81 -5.47 -13.47 4.23
CA VAL A 81 -6.32 -12.33 4.61
C VAL A 81 -5.64 -11.01 4.23
N ASP A 82 -6.40 -9.94 4.37
CA ASP A 82 -5.97 -8.57 4.03
C ASP A 82 -4.63 -8.18 4.65
N GLY A 83 -3.80 -7.51 3.84
CA GLY A 83 -2.48 -7.01 4.25
C GLY A 83 -2.55 -5.77 5.15
N GLY A 84 -3.67 -5.05 5.12
CA GLY A 84 -3.96 -3.89 5.96
C GLY A 84 -3.93 -4.20 7.45
N MET A 85 -4.16 -5.46 7.84
CA MET A 85 -4.07 -5.90 9.23
C MET A 85 -2.69 -5.65 9.89
N PHE A 86 -1.64 -5.49 9.09
CA PHE A 86 -0.28 -5.19 9.60
C PHE A 86 0.49 -4.14 8.78
N ALA A 87 0.11 -3.92 7.51
CA ALA A 87 0.79 -3.01 6.59
C ALA A 87 -0.22 -2.19 5.79
N ASN A 88 -1.15 -1.52 6.48
CA ASN A 88 -2.10 -0.59 5.88
C ASN A 88 -1.44 0.68 5.28
N ASN A 89 -0.16 0.88 5.58
CA ASN A 89 0.75 1.74 4.85
C ASN A 89 1.97 0.90 4.43
N PRO A 90 2.03 0.37 3.19
CA PRO A 90 3.12 -0.50 2.77
C PRO A 90 4.41 0.25 2.42
N SER A 91 4.49 1.57 2.68
CA SER A 91 5.64 2.41 2.26
C SER A 91 6.96 1.94 2.87
N LEU A 92 6.96 1.50 4.14
CA LEU A 92 8.17 0.97 4.76
C LEU A 92 8.51 -0.44 4.26
N CYS A 93 7.51 -1.23 3.84
CA CYS A 93 7.75 -2.50 3.14
C CYS A 93 8.43 -2.23 1.80
N ALA A 94 7.95 -1.25 1.02
CA ALA A 94 8.56 -0.85 -0.24
C ALA A 94 9.99 -0.33 -0.05
N TYR A 95 10.24 0.51 0.96
CA TYR A 95 11.59 0.94 1.31
C TYR A 95 12.51 -0.24 1.61
N SER A 96 12.05 -1.18 2.44
CA SER A 96 12.84 -2.36 2.83
C SER A 96 13.15 -3.24 1.62
N GLU A 97 12.20 -3.42 0.71
CA GLU A 97 12.40 -4.15 -0.55
C GLU A 97 13.46 -3.49 -1.44
N VAL A 98 13.40 -2.17 -1.63
CA VAL A 98 14.44 -1.46 -2.40
C VAL A 98 15.81 -1.60 -1.74
N ARG A 99 15.90 -1.53 -0.41
CA ARG A 99 17.14 -1.74 0.35
C ARG A 99 17.69 -3.16 0.22
N GLU A 100 16.84 -4.16 0.12
CA GLU A 100 17.28 -5.54 -0.15
C GLU A 100 17.83 -5.68 -1.57
N MET A 101 17.19 -5.03 -2.54
CA MET A 101 17.60 -5.06 -3.94
C MET A 101 18.87 -4.25 -4.23
N LEU A 102 19.02 -3.11 -3.56
CA LEU A 102 20.07 -2.11 -3.77
C LEU A 102 20.61 -1.66 -2.40
N PRO A 103 21.44 -2.49 -1.74
CA PRO A 103 21.89 -2.26 -0.35
C PRO A 103 22.67 -0.97 -0.13
N GLU A 104 23.31 -0.47 -1.19
CA GLU A 104 24.09 0.77 -1.23
C GLU A 104 23.22 2.03 -1.17
N LEU A 105 21.96 1.94 -1.63
CA LEU A 105 21.03 3.06 -1.54
C LEU A 105 20.52 3.21 -0.12
N THR A 106 20.25 4.44 0.28
CA THR A 106 19.71 4.79 1.59
C THR A 106 18.49 5.69 1.43
N ALA A 107 17.85 6.09 2.54
CA ALA A 107 16.69 6.99 2.49
C ALA A 107 16.92 8.28 1.70
N LYS A 108 18.14 8.84 1.74
CA LYS A 108 18.52 10.06 1.00
C LYS A 108 18.46 9.87 -0.53
N ASP A 109 18.54 8.63 -1.00
CA ASP A 109 18.59 8.28 -2.42
C ASP A 109 17.20 7.89 -2.95
N MET A 110 16.17 7.95 -2.11
CA MET A 110 14.82 7.45 -2.43
C MET A 110 13.77 8.53 -2.24
N LEU A 111 12.94 8.75 -3.25
CA LEU A 111 11.68 9.50 -3.13
C LEU A 111 10.54 8.52 -2.85
N ILE A 112 9.85 8.67 -1.71
CA ILE A 112 8.67 7.89 -1.36
C ILE A 112 7.45 8.80 -1.34
N ILE A 113 6.47 8.47 -2.18
CA ILE A 113 5.16 9.11 -2.21
C ILE A 113 4.16 8.10 -1.67
N SER A 114 3.54 8.46 -0.54
CA SER A 114 2.59 7.62 0.17
C SER A 114 1.20 8.25 0.05
N LEU A 115 0.26 7.51 -0.51
CA LEU A 115 -1.12 7.97 -0.68
C LEU A 115 -2.03 7.24 0.29
N GLY A 116 -2.81 8.00 1.04
CA GLY A 116 -3.77 7.50 1.99
C GLY A 116 -5.21 7.59 1.53
N THR A 117 -6.07 6.81 2.16
CA THR A 117 -7.50 6.69 1.83
C THR A 117 -8.40 7.53 2.73
N GLY A 118 -7.83 8.37 3.58
CA GLY A 118 -8.55 9.06 4.64
C GLY A 118 -8.38 8.38 6.00
N SER A 119 -8.65 9.11 7.08
CA SER A 119 -8.62 8.60 8.45
C SER A 119 -9.85 9.08 9.21
N GLU A 120 -10.43 8.19 10.01
CA GLU A 120 -11.53 8.54 10.90
C GLU A 120 -10.94 9.12 12.18
N ASN A 121 -11.31 10.37 12.51
CA ASN A 121 -10.85 11.04 13.72
C ASN A 121 -11.86 10.88 14.87
N GLU A 122 -12.94 10.11 14.68
CA GLU A 122 -13.97 9.92 15.70
C GLU A 122 -13.40 9.04 16.82
N PRO A 123 -13.25 9.58 18.04
CA PRO A 123 -12.64 8.85 19.12
C PRO A 123 -13.62 7.83 19.72
N TYR A 124 -13.12 6.65 20.04
CA TYR A 124 -13.88 5.70 20.85
C TYR A 124 -14.03 6.20 22.30
N SER A 125 -15.27 6.37 22.77
CA SER A 125 -15.54 6.81 24.13
C SER A 125 -15.17 5.76 25.17
N TYR A 126 -14.32 6.12 26.13
CA TYR A 126 -13.90 5.26 27.25
C TYR A 126 -15.09 4.64 28.00
N ASN A 127 -16.14 5.42 28.28
CA ASN A 127 -17.28 4.97 29.07
C ASN A 127 -18.03 3.81 28.43
N ILE A 128 -17.97 3.72 27.09
CA ILE A 128 -18.54 2.63 26.29
C ILE A 128 -17.50 1.51 26.17
N ALA A 129 -16.28 1.84 25.73
CA ALA A 129 -15.22 0.88 25.43
C ALA A 129 -14.80 0.02 26.64
N ARG A 130 -14.80 0.59 27.85
CA ARG A 130 -14.45 -0.13 29.09
C ARG A 130 -15.34 -1.35 29.36
N ASN A 131 -16.55 -1.36 28.79
CA ASN A 131 -17.54 -2.42 28.96
C ASN A 131 -17.69 -3.30 27.70
N TRP A 132 -16.83 -3.13 26.69
CA TRP A 132 -16.86 -4.01 25.51
C TRP A 132 -16.42 -5.43 25.88
N GLY A 133 -17.31 -6.40 25.60
CA GLY A 133 -16.93 -7.80 25.49
C GLY A 133 -16.29 -8.11 24.12
N SER A 134 -15.97 -9.38 23.87
CA SER A 134 -15.26 -9.80 22.65
C SER A 134 -15.93 -9.32 21.35
N ILE A 135 -17.27 -9.36 21.28
CA ILE A 135 -18.03 -8.90 20.10
C ILE A 135 -17.90 -7.39 19.89
N GLY A 136 -17.95 -6.61 20.98
CA GLY A 136 -17.80 -5.16 20.93
C GLY A 136 -16.42 -4.72 20.44
N TRP A 137 -15.39 -5.54 20.71
CA TRP A 137 -14.01 -5.28 20.28
C TRP A 137 -13.70 -5.67 18.83
N VAL A 138 -14.53 -6.45 18.14
CA VAL A 138 -14.19 -6.99 16.81
C VAL A 138 -13.87 -5.88 15.80
N ARG A 139 -14.79 -4.93 15.59
CA ARG A 139 -14.60 -3.83 14.63
C ARG A 139 -13.52 -2.84 15.12
N PRO A 140 -13.56 -2.34 16.37
CA PRO A 140 -12.53 -1.42 16.87
C PRO A 140 -11.13 -2.00 16.81
N ALA A 141 -10.93 -3.29 17.08
CA ALA A 141 -9.61 -3.90 17.01
C ALA A 141 -9.06 -3.90 15.58
N ILE A 142 -9.90 -4.23 14.57
CA ILE A 142 -9.49 -4.19 13.16
C ILE A 142 -9.11 -2.77 12.76
N ASP A 143 -9.98 -1.81 13.08
CA ASP A 143 -9.76 -0.39 12.80
C ASP A 143 -8.47 0.13 13.46
N ILE A 144 -8.27 -0.12 14.76
CA ILE A 144 -7.05 0.28 15.50
C ILE A 144 -5.80 -0.38 14.91
N MET A 145 -5.85 -1.66 14.52
CA MET A 145 -4.70 -2.33 13.89
C MET A 145 -4.35 -1.69 12.55
N MET A 146 -5.35 -1.37 11.72
CA MET A 146 -5.15 -0.77 10.40
C MET A 146 -4.68 0.70 10.48
N SER A 147 -5.31 1.52 11.32
CA SER A 147 -4.93 2.92 11.53
C SER A 147 -3.57 3.02 12.22
N GLY A 148 -3.36 2.28 13.31
CA GLY A 148 -2.09 2.26 14.04
C GLY A 148 -0.91 1.78 13.19
N ALA A 149 -1.10 0.77 12.34
CA ALA A 149 -0.06 0.32 11.40
C ALA A 149 0.32 1.41 10.39
N ALA A 150 -0.66 2.20 9.92
CA ALA A 150 -0.42 3.30 9.01
C ALA A 150 0.31 4.47 9.69
N GLU A 151 -0.11 4.84 10.89
CA GLU A 151 0.47 5.93 11.71
C GLU A 151 1.92 5.64 12.09
N VAL A 152 2.22 4.45 12.60
CA VAL A 152 3.59 4.08 12.99
C VAL A 152 4.52 4.08 11.78
N THR A 153 4.04 3.63 10.62
CA THR A 153 4.82 3.67 9.38
C THR A 153 5.12 5.11 8.97
N ASP A 154 4.12 5.98 9.00
CA ASP A 154 4.28 7.39 8.67
C ASP A 154 5.24 8.11 9.62
N TYR A 155 5.12 7.85 10.92
CA TYR A 155 6.03 8.34 11.95
C TYR A 155 7.47 7.91 11.68
N HIS A 156 7.71 6.61 11.44
CA HIS A 156 9.06 6.09 11.19
C HIS A 156 9.69 6.70 9.94
N LEU A 157 8.96 6.76 8.82
CA LEU A 157 9.48 7.34 7.58
C LEU A 157 9.75 8.83 7.76
N THR A 158 8.85 9.59 8.39
CA THR A 158 9.07 11.00 8.70
C THR A 158 10.36 11.23 9.50
N LYS A 159 10.59 10.43 10.55
CA LYS A 159 11.82 10.54 11.37
C LYS A 159 13.06 10.10 10.62
N MET A 160 12.98 9.04 9.82
CA MET A 160 14.09 8.55 9.01
C MET A 160 14.53 9.59 7.98
N TYR A 161 13.59 10.20 7.25
CA TYR A 161 13.87 11.22 6.24
C TYR A 161 14.34 12.54 6.84
N SER A 162 13.82 12.92 8.01
CA SER A 162 14.36 14.05 8.77
C SER A 162 15.81 13.83 9.20
N ALA A 163 16.16 12.61 9.64
CA ALA A 163 17.50 12.27 10.14
C ALA A 163 18.57 12.28 9.04
N VAL A 164 18.20 12.09 7.78
CA VAL A 164 19.10 12.21 6.63
C VAL A 164 19.04 13.59 5.97
N GLU A 165 18.41 14.57 6.63
CA GLU A 165 18.26 15.96 6.15
C GLU A 165 17.56 16.07 4.79
N LYS A 166 16.59 15.16 4.53
CA LYS A 166 15.79 15.10 3.29
C LYS A 166 14.28 14.94 3.56
N PRO A 167 13.67 15.74 4.46
CA PRO A 167 12.25 15.60 4.79
C PRO A 167 11.32 15.70 3.56
N GLU A 168 11.73 16.44 2.53
CA GLU A 168 10.99 16.62 1.28
C GLU A 168 10.89 15.36 0.40
N GLN A 169 11.73 14.34 0.65
CA GLN A 169 11.75 13.10 -0.13
C GLN A 169 10.80 12.02 0.41
N TYR A 170 10.13 12.26 1.54
CA TYR A 170 8.98 11.47 1.97
C TYR A 170 7.74 12.34 1.98
N VAL A 171 6.80 12.04 1.10
CA VAL A 171 5.55 12.80 0.97
C VAL A 171 4.37 11.89 1.26
N ARG A 172 3.64 12.18 2.34
CA ARG A 172 2.36 11.54 2.65
C ARG A 172 1.21 12.47 2.29
N ILE A 173 0.34 12.04 1.39
CA ILE A 173 -0.93 12.71 1.09
C ILE A 173 -2.05 11.89 1.76
N GLN A 174 -2.62 12.44 2.81
CA GLN A 174 -3.67 11.81 3.63
C GLN A 174 -4.83 12.80 3.78
N PRO A 175 -6.02 12.53 3.22
CA PRO A 175 -7.20 13.34 3.50
C PRO A 175 -7.58 13.24 4.99
N THR A 176 -7.68 14.38 5.69
CA THR A 176 -8.09 14.41 7.11
C THR A 176 -9.48 14.98 7.32
N ASP A 177 -9.98 15.76 6.35
CA ASP A 177 -11.36 16.23 6.29
C ASP A 177 -12.08 15.49 5.16
N LEU A 178 -13.16 14.83 5.52
CA LEU A 178 -13.93 13.96 4.64
C LEU A 178 -15.31 14.53 4.33
N GLY A 179 -15.66 15.67 4.93
CA GLY A 179 -16.97 16.30 4.79
C GLY A 179 -18.12 15.30 4.99
N ASP A 180 -18.95 15.13 3.96
CA ASP A 180 -20.12 14.26 3.97
C ASP A 180 -19.82 12.78 3.64
N ALA A 181 -18.55 12.42 3.41
CA ALA A 181 -18.18 11.04 3.09
C ALA A 181 -18.22 10.17 4.35
N SER A 182 -18.87 9.00 4.23
CA SER A 182 -18.79 7.94 5.21
C SER A 182 -17.45 7.22 5.10
N MET A 183 -16.89 6.88 6.26
CA MET A 183 -15.64 6.12 6.40
C MET A 183 -15.83 4.61 6.46
N GLU A 184 -17.08 4.13 6.46
CA GLU A 184 -17.34 2.70 6.36
C GLU A 184 -16.76 2.16 5.05
N MET A 185 -15.80 1.25 5.15
CA MET A 185 -15.04 0.71 4.02
C MET A 185 -15.92 0.03 2.97
N ASP A 186 -17.10 -0.46 3.38
CA ASP A 186 -18.08 -1.13 2.52
C ASP A 186 -19.23 -0.23 2.04
N ASP A 187 -19.23 1.08 2.35
CA ASP A 187 -20.24 2.01 1.86
C ASP A 187 -20.02 2.39 0.39
N ALA A 188 -20.45 1.50 -0.50
CA ALA A 188 -20.45 1.69 -1.95
C ALA A 188 -21.71 2.41 -2.49
N ARG A 189 -22.50 3.08 -1.64
CA ARG A 189 -23.70 3.79 -2.10
C ARG A 189 -23.30 4.94 -3.04
N PRO A 190 -24.05 5.22 -4.12
CA PRO A 190 -23.72 6.29 -5.06
C PRO A 190 -23.59 7.69 -4.43
N LYS A 191 -24.24 7.94 -3.29
CA LYS A 191 -24.03 9.17 -2.51
C LYS A 191 -22.62 9.21 -1.93
N ASN A 192 -22.20 8.15 -1.24
CA ASN A 192 -20.88 8.09 -0.61
C ASN A 192 -19.74 8.12 -1.63
N LEU A 193 -19.86 7.36 -2.73
CA LEU A 193 -18.87 7.38 -3.80
C LEU A 193 -18.68 8.78 -4.42
N ARG A 194 -19.76 9.57 -4.53
CA ARG A 194 -19.67 10.97 -4.97
C ARG A 194 -19.01 11.86 -3.93
N ALA A 195 -19.29 11.65 -2.65
CA ALA A 195 -18.65 12.38 -1.56
C ALA A 195 -17.14 12.09 -1.51
N LEU A 196 -16.73 10.81 -1.57
CA LEU A 196 -15.32 10.40 -1.64
C LEU A 196 -14.60 10.99 -2.87
N LEU A 197 -15.26 11.07 -4.03
CA LEU A 197 -14.70 11.74 -5.20
C LEU A 197 -14.48 13.24 -4.96
N GLN A 198 -15.39 13.91 -4.23
CA GLN A 198 -15.21 15.31 -3.86
C GLN A 198 -14.07 15.49 -2.88
N VAL A 199 -13.95 14.62 -1.87
CA VAL A 199 -12.79 14.60 -0.96
C VAL A 199 -11.49 14.51 -1.76
N GLY A 200 -11.37 13.53 -2.68
CA GLY A 200 -10.17 13.38 -3.49
C GLY A 200 -9.84 14.62 -4.34
N LYS A 201 -10.86 15.30 -4.91
CA LYS A 201 -10.66 16.55 -5.66
C LYS A 201 -10.24 17.72 -4.79
N ILE A 202 -10.82 17.85 -3.59
CA ILE A 202 -10.47 18.87 -2.62
C ILE A 202 -9.04 18.64 -2.14
N THR A 203 -8.68 17.41 -1.76
CA THR A 203 -7.33 17.04 -1.36
C THR A 203 -6.31 17.33 -2.46
N ALA A 204 -6.61 16.95 -3.71
CA ALA A 204 -5.73 17.24 -4.84
C ALA A 204 -5.52 18.75 -5.02
N THR A 205 -6.59 19.54 -4.98
CA THR A 205 -6.51 21.02 -5.06
C THR A 205 -5.71 21.61 -3.89
N SER A 206 -5.91 21.13 -2.66
CA SER A 206 -5.19 21.63 -1.49
C SER A 206 -3.70 21.27 -1.48
N CYS A 207 -3.32 20.24 -2.23
CA CYS A 207 -1.95 19.76 -2.34
C CYS A 207 -1.32 20.10 -3.71
N ASP A 208 -1.89 21.01 -4.50
CA ASP A 208 -1.47 21.25 -5.88
C ASP A 208 0.03 21.61 -5.99
N ASP A 209 0.52 22.52 -5.14
CA ASP A 209 1.93 22.89 -5.09
C ASP A 209 2.83 21.69 -4.75
N GLN A 210 2.40 20.83 -3.81
CA GLN A 210 3.13 19.64 -3.41
C GLN A 210 3.15 18.59 -4.54
N LEU A 211 2.04 18.41 -5.25
CA LEU A 211 1.94 17.54 -6.42
C LEU A 211 2.85 18.05 -7.55
N ASN A 212 2.89 19.35 -7.80
CA ASN A 212 3.79 19.97 -8.77
C ASN A 212 5.26 19.74 -8.39
N ALA A 213 5.62 19.88 -7.11
CA ALA A 213 6.96 19.57 -6.62
C ALA A 213 7.33 18.08 -6.80
N ILE A 214 6.40 17.16 -6.52
CA ILE A 214 6.57 15.73 -6.79
C ILE A 214 6.84 15.48 -8.27
N VAL A 215 6.02 16.06 -9.15
CA VAL A 215 6.19 15.89 -10.61
C VAL A 215 7.56 16.40 -11.07
N ALA A 216 7.99 17.56 -10.56
CA ALA A 216 9.32 18.09 -10.87
C ALA A 216 10.45 17.13 -10.44
N MET A 217 10.36 16.54 -9.25
CA MET A 217 11.33 15.55 -8.77
C MET A 217 11.34 14.28 -9.64
N LEU A 218 10.17 13.79 -10.05
CA LEU A 218 10.06 12.61 -10.92
C LEU A 218 10.63 12.85 -12.32
N ILE A 219 10.37 14.03 -12.90
CA ILE A 219 10.92 14.42 -14.22
C ILE A 219 12.44 14.51 -14.14
N LYS A 220 12.97 15.16 -13.10
CA LYS A 220 14.42 15.28 -12.89
C LYS A 220 15.07 13.91 -12.76
N ASN A 221 14.52 13.03 -11.93
CA ASN A 221 15.05 11.66 -11.74
C ASN A 221 15.09 10.88 -13.07
N LYS A 222 14.05 11.00 -13.90
CA LYS A 222 14.03 10.37 -15.23
C LYS A 222 15.12 10.90 -16.15
N GLN A 223 15.38 12.22 -16.14
CA GLN A 223 16.44 12.84 -16.93
C GLN A 223 17.83 12.38 -16.48
N ASP A 224 18.06 12.34 -15.17
CA ASP A 224 19.32 11.90 -14.56
C ASP A 224 19.62 10.41 -14.89
N THR A 225 18.58 9.57 -14.94
CA THR A 225 18.71 8.16 -15.33
C THR A 225 19.04 8.01 -16.83
N LEU A 226 18.46 8.84 -17.68
CA LEU A 226 18.73 8.80 -19.12
C LEU A 226 20.14 9.30 -19.46
N SER A 227 20.62 10.33 -18.77
CA SER A 227 21.95 10.91 -19.01
C SER A 227 23.10 9.99 -18.57
N THR A 228 22.92 9.27 -17.46
CA THR A 228 23.87 8.25 -16.99
C THR A 228 24.00 7.08 -17.97
N HIS A 229 22.89 6.61 -18.56
CA HIS A 229 22.94 5.57 -19.59
C HIS A 229 23.54 6.03 -20.94
N THR A 230 23.51 7.31 -21.26
CA THR A 230 24.17 7.85 -22.46
C THR A 230 25.67 8.13 -22.28
N GLY A 231 26.14 8.29 -21.04
CA GLY A 231 27.55 8.57 -20.71
C GLY A 231 28.46 7.34 -20.69
N GLU A 232 27.91 6.12 -20.68
CA GLU A 232 28.68 4.86 -20.72
C GLU A 232 29.02 4.39 -22.15
N LEU A 233 28.69 5.19 -23.18
CA LEU A 233 28.87 4.84 -24.59
C LEU A 233 29.99 5.62 -25.33
N GLU A 234 30.86 6.34 -24.63
CA GLU A 234 32.09 6.87 -25.27
C GLU A 234 33.28 5.92 -25.02
N PRO A 235 33.73 5.16 -26.04
CA PRO A 235 34.99 4.44 -25.96
C PRO A 235 36.16 5.42 -26.11
N ALA A 236 37.16 5.24 -25.26
CA ALA A 236 38.51 5.79 -25.44
C ALA A 236 39.21 5.22 -26.70
#